data_AF-A0A1F4E4E8-F1
#
_entry.id   AF-A0A1F4E4E8-F1
#
_cell.length_a   1.000
_cell.length_b   1.000
_cell.length_c   1.000
_cell.angle_alpha   90.00
_cell.angle_beta   90.00
_cell.angle_gamma   90.00
#
_symmetry.space_group_name_H-M   'P 1'
#
loop_
_entity.id
_entity.type
_entity.pdbx_description
1 polymer ?
#
loop_
_entity_poly.entity_id
_entity_poly.type
_entity_poly.pdbx_seq_one_letter_code
_entity_poly.pdbx_strand_id
1 'polypeptide(L)'
;MDGTRPLAFTAVYLRNDHGYTGYLAELPGVSAHGRTIGQARESLRQLVALVFEEERRAVAEMLAGKEVQREAFFLSACHGEIEPGMAEQTADRRVPATS
;
A
#
# COMPACT_ATOMS: atom_id res chain seq x y z
N MET A 1 -28.25 -5.63 -0.92
CA MET A 1 -27.10 -4.96 -0.27
C MET A 1 -25.98 -5.01 -1.26
N ASP A 2 -25.79 -3.97 -2.07
CA ASP A 2 -24.69 -3.92 -3.04
C ASP A 2 -23.36 -4.09 -2.31
N GLY A 3 -22.61 -5.13 -2.69
CA GLY A 3 -21.36 -5.55 -2.04
C GLY A 3 -20.17 -4.62 -2.31
N THR A 4 -20.43 -3.37 -2.68
CA THR A 4 -19.43 -2.37 -3.02
C THR A 4 -18.76 -1.87 -1.74
N ARG A 5 -17.50 -2.29 -1.51
CA ARG A 5 -16.68 -1.73 -0.44
C ARG A 5 -15.72 -0.67 -1.02
N PRO A 6 -15.46 0.41 -0.27
CA PRO A 6 -14.41 1.35 -0.64
C PRO A 6 -13.08 0.61 -0.72
N LEU A 7 -12.22 1.03 -1.66
CA LEU A 7 -10.86 0.52 -1.72
C LEU A 7 -10.14 0.80 -0.40
N ALA A 8 -9.59 -0.24 0.22
CA ALA A 8 -8.83 -0.15 1.46
C ALA A 8 -7.40 -0.63 1.23
N PHE A 9 -6.42 0.05 1.83
CA PHE A 9 -5.03 -0.40 1.86
C PHE A 9 -4.86 -1.56 2.87
N THR A 10 -3.94 -2.47 2.56
CA THR A 10 -3.62 -3.62 3.42
C THR A 10 -2.42 -3.29 4.30
N ALA A 11 -2.65 -3.08 5.60
CA ALA A 11 -1.57 -2.92 6.57
C ALA A 11 -1.08 -4.29 7.06
N VAL A 12 0.20 -4.59 6.83
CA VAL A 12 0.88 -5.80 7.29
C VAL A 12 1.81 -5.45 8.43
N TYR A 13 1.81 -6.26 9.50
CA TYR A 13 2.67 -6.08 10.67
C TYR A 13 3.50 -7.32 10.91
N LEU A 14 4.82 -7.17 10.85
CA LEU A 14 5.79 -8.23 11.15
C LEU A 14 6.34 -8.01 12.55
N ARG A 15 6.33 -9.06 13.38
CA ARG A 15 6.97 -9.06 14.69
C ARG A 15 8.45 -9.44 14.54
N ASN A 16 9.33 -8.74 15.24
CA ASN A 16 10.76 -9.04 15.36
C ASN A 16 11.21 -8.98 16.83
N ASP A 17 12.49 -9.25 17.10
CA ASP A 17 13.06 -9.26 18.46
C ASP A 17 12.97 -7.89 19.17
N HIS A 18 12.78 -6.80 18.42
CA HIS A 18 12.76 -5.43 18.92
C HIS A 18 11.36 -4.78 18.91
N GLY A 19 10.32 -5.49 18.46
CA GLY A 19 8.95 -4.97 18.35
C GLY A 19 8.23 -5.40 17.08
N TYR A 20 7.59 -4.43 16.42
CA TYR A 20 6.78 -4.60 15.22
C TYR A 20 7.20 -3.61 14.14
N THR A 21 7.30 -4.10 12.91
CA THR A 21 7.43 -3.31 11.69
C THR A 21 6.11 -3.40 10.92
N GLY A 22 5.46 -2.26 10.66
CA GLY A 22 4.26 -2.15 9.85
C GLY A 22 4.55 -1.53 8.48
N TYR A 23 3.88 -1.99 7.44
CA TYR A 23 3.92 -1.41 6.09
C TYR A 23 2.59 -1.58 5.36
N LEU A 24 2.36 -0.79 4.31
CA LEU A 24 1.21 -0.93 3.42
C LEU A 24 1.60 -1.75 2.19
N ALA A 25 0.87 -2.83 1.90
CA ALA A 25 1.22 -3.75 0.81
C ALA A 25 1.19 -3.06 -0.56
N GLU A 26 0.33 -2.07 -0.74
CA GLU A 26 0.13 -1.37 -2.01
C GLU A 26 0.99 -0.10 -2.14
N LEU A 27 1.65 0.35 -1.06
CA LEU A 27 2.49 1.56 -1.05
C LEU A 27 3.93 1.22 -0.65
N PRO A 28 4.80 0.88 -1.63
CA PRO A 28 6.21 0.63 -1.34
C PRO A 28 6.87 1.89 -0.76
N GLY A 29 7.71 1.70 0.25
CA GLY A 29 8.43 2.80 0.92
C GLY A 29 7.72 3.39 2.15
N VAL A 30 6.45 3.05 2.40
CA VAL A 30 5.75 3.48 3.62
C VAL A 30 5.82 2.39 4.69
N SER A 31 6.72 2.59 5.66
CA SER A 31 6.89 1.66 6.79
C SER A 31 7.09 2.39 8.11
N ALA A 32 6.58 1.81 9.18
CA ALA A 32 6.69 2.34 10.53
C ALA A 32 7.08 1.25 11.53
N HIS A 33 7.69 1.64 12.64
CA HIS A 33 8.13 0.73 13.69
C HIS A 33 7.47 1.08 15.02
N GLY A 34 7.26 0.08 15.87
CA GLY A 34 6.77 0.30 17.23
C GLY A 34 7.15 -0.86 18.14
N ARG A 35 7.31 -0.61 19.44
CA ARG A 35 7.61 -1.68 20.41
C ARG A 35 6.41 -2.59 20.62
N THR A 36 5.20 -2.06 20.38
CA THR A 36 3.94 -2.80 20.42
C THR A 36 3.20 -2.67 19.08
N ILE A 37 2.28 -3.59 18.80
CA ILE A 37 1.43 -3.52 17.61
C ILE A 37 0.57 -2.24 17.58
N GLY A 38 0.17 -1.73 18.76
CA GLY A 38 -0.57 -0.48 18.88
C GLY A 38 0.27 0.72 18.43
N GLN A 39 1.52 0.79 18.90
CA GLN A 39 2.47 1.82 18.48
C GLN A 39 2.74 1.75 16.98
N ALA A 40 3.05 0.56 16.44
CA ALA A 40 3.32 0.41 15.01
C ALA A 40 2.12 0.83 14.15
N ARG A 41 0.88 0.53 14.58
CA ARG A 41 -0.35 0.95 13.90
C ARG A 41 -0.57 2.45 13.94
N GLU A 42 -0.31 3.10 15.06
CA GLU A 42 -0.42 4.55 15.19
C GLU A 42 0.63 5.26 14.34
N SER A 43 1.89 4.84 14.45
CA SER A 43 2.98 5.37 13.64
C SER A 43 2.75 5.18 12.15
N LEU A 44 2.24 4.02 11.72
CA LEU A 44 1.92 3.79 10.31
C LEU A 44 0.82 4.73 9.82
N ARG A 45 -0.24 4.95 10.62
CA ARG A 45 -1.31 5.90 10.27
C ARG A 45 -0.81 7.33 10.14
N GLN A 46 0.04 7.78 11.06
CA GLN A 46 0.63 9.12 11.02
C GLN A 46 1.53 9.30 9.81
N LEU A 47 2.40 8.31 9.53
CA LEU A 47 3.30 8.38 8.37
C LEU A 47 2.53 8.43 7.06
N VAL A 48 1.50 7.59 6.90
CA VAL A 48 0.66 7.57 5.70
C VAL A 48 -0.02 8.93 5.48
N ALA A 49 -0.59 9.51 6.52
CA ALA A 49 -1.19 10.84 6.44
C ALA A 49 -0.17 11.89 5.96
N LEU A 50 1.03 11.90 6.55
CA LEU A 50 2.10 12.82 6.19
C LEU A 50 2.52 12.65 4.72
N VAL A 51 2.75 11.41 4.26
CA VAL A 51 3.14 11.15 2.87
C VAL A 51 2.08 11.68 1.90
N PHE A 52 0.79 11.45 2.16
CA PHE A 52 -0.26 11.97 1.30
C PHE A 52 -0.37 13.50 1.33
N GLU A 53 -0.13 14.14 2.47
CA GLU A 53 -0.09 15.61 2.55
C GLU A 53 1.08 16.19 1.75
N GLU A 54 2.26 15.60 1.89
CA GLU A 54 3.47 16.02 1.16
C GLU A 54 3.31 15.84 -0.35
N GLU A 55 2.82 14.68 -0.81
CA GLU A 55 2.56 14.42 -2.23
C GLU A 55 1.52 15.39 -2.80
N ARG A 56 0.44 15.69 -2.05
CA ARG A 56 -0.55 16.68 -2.47
C ARG A 56 0.05 18.08 -2.59
N ARG A 57 0.91 18.47 -1.65
CA ARG A 57 1.59 19.77 -1.68
C ARG A 57 2.55 19.84 -2.87
N ALA A 58 3.38 18.82 -3.06
CA ALA A 58 4.34 18.75 -4.17
C ALA A 58 3.65 18.84 -5.54
N VAL A 59 2.54 18.12 -5.72
CA VAL A 59 1.74 18.21 -6.95
C VAL A 59 1.10 19.59 -7.10
N ALA A 60 0.60 20.20 -6.02
CA ALA A 60 0.03 21.54 -6.08
C ALA A 60 1.08 22.59 -6.50
N GLU A 61 2.30 22.51 -5.97
CA GLU A 61 3.41 23.38 -6.34
C GLU A 61 3.84 23.15 -7.79
N MET A 62 3.96 21.89 -8.23
CA MET A 62 4.33 21.55 -9.61
C MET A 62 3.31 22.04 -10.65
N LEU A 63 2.02 22.06 -10.27
CA LEU A 63 0.92 22.49 -11.15
C LEU A 63 0.60 24.00 -11.03
N ALA A 64 1.30 24.74 -10.17
CA ALA A 64 1.06 26.16 -9.99
C ALA A 64 1.23 26.92 -11.33
N GLY A 65 0.24 27.75 -11.67
CA GLY A 65 0.23 28.53 -12.90
C GLY A 65 -0.09 27.74 -14.18
N LYS A 66 -0.40 26.44 -14.09
CA LYS A 66 -0.88 25.63 -15.22
C LYS A 66 -2.41 25.57 -15.24
N GLU A 67 -3.00 25.57 -16.43
CA GLU A 67 -4.41 25.24 -16.60
C GLU A 67 -4.60 23.73 -16.42
N VAL A 68 -5.34 23.31 -15.40
CA VAL A 68 -5.51 21.90 -15.02
C VAL A 68 -6.98 21.57 -14.77
N GLN A 69 -7.42 20.39 -15.21
CA GLN A 69 -8.73 19.83 -14.86
C GLN A 69 -8.59 18.91 -13.65
N ARG A 70 -9.52 19.02 -12.70
CA ARG A 70 -9.54 18.23 -11.47
C ARG A 70 -10.92 17.62 -11.27
N GLU A 71 -10.95 16.31 -11.05
CA GLU A 71 -12.17 15.60 -10.68
C GLU A 71 -11.91 14.73 -9.45
N ALA A 72 -12.95 14.47 -8.67
CA ALA A 72 -12.87 13.53 -7.56
C ALA A 72 -13.00 12.11 -8.13
N PHE A 73 -11.99 11.26 -7.86
CA PHE A 73 -11.97 9.88 -8.35
C PHE A 73 -12.20 8.90 -7.20
N PHE A 74 -13.40 8.35 -7.13
CA PHE A 74 -13.79 7.38 -6.10
C PHE A 74 -13.68 5.95 -6.63
N LEU A 75 -12.78 5.17 -6.03
CA LEU A 75 -12.63 3.75 -6.36
C LEU A 75 -13.53 2.89 -5.46
N SER A 76 -14.36 2.11 -6.13
CA SER A 76 -15.20 1.07 -5.55
C SER A 76 -14.66 -0.28 -6.00
N ALA A 77 -14.23 -1.13 -5.07
CA ALA A 77 -13.78 -2.47 -5.39
C ALA A 77 -14.96 -3.43 -5.31
N CYS A 78 -15.34 -4.03 -6.44
CA CYS A 78 -16.17 -5.23 -6.43
C CYS A 78 -15.25 -6.39 -6.04
N HIS A 79 -15.48 -6.98 -4.87
CA HIS A 79 -14.76 -8.18 -4.44
C HIS A 79 -15.16 -9.34 -5.36
N GLY A 80 -14.39 -9.58 -6.42
CA GLY A 80 -14.28 -10.93 -6.96
C GLY A 80 -13.46 -11.72 -5.96
N GLU A 81 -14.01 -12.82 -5.47
CA GLU A 81 -13.34 -13.73 -4.53
C GLU A 81 -12.00 -14.15 -5.14
N ILE A 82 -10.89 -13.61 -4.63
CA ILE A 82 -9.55 -14.11 -4.96
C ILE A 82 -9.42 -15.40 -4.17
N GLU A 83 -9.78 -16.52 -4.78
CA GLU A 83 -9.52 -17.85 -4.23
C GLU A 83 -8.00 -17.97 -3.94
N PRO A 84 -7.59 -18.19 -2.69
CA PRO A 84 -6.18 -18.30 -2.32
C PRO A 84 -5.61 -19.64 -2.82
N GLY A 85 -5.25 -19.70 -4.10
CA GLY A 85 -4.72 -20.92 -4.73
C GLY A 85 -3.73 -20.71 -5.89
N MET A 86 -3.44 -19.48 -6.32
CA MET A 86 -2.58 -19.20 -7.48
C MET A 86 -1.23 -18.52 -7.16
N ALA A 87 -0.64 -18.77 -5.99
CA ALA A 87 0.71 -18.29 -5.65
C ALA A 87 1.83 -19.31 -5.90
N GLU A 88 1.52 -20.54 -6.33
CA GLU A 88 2.51 -21.60 -6.53
C GLU A 88 2.48 -22.09 -7.99
N GLN A 89 3.08 -21.31 -8.91
CA GLN A 89 3.38 -21.77 -10.29
C GLN A 89 4.33 -20.83 -11.04
N THR A 90 5.35 -20.30 -10.37
CA THR A 90 6.50 -19.66 -11.04
C THR A 90 7.80 -20.05 -10.34
N ALA A 91 8.06 -21.36 -10.28
CA ALA A 91 9.34 -21.90 -9.85
C ALA A 91 9.72 -23.15 -10.67
N ASP A 92 9.41 -23.17 -11.98
CA ASP A 92 10.02 -24.15 -12.89
C ASP A 92 10.35 -23.48 -14.22
N ARG A 93 11.48 -22.76 -14.24
CA ARG A 93 12.17 -22.48 -15.49
C ARG A 93 13.68 -22.63 -15.24
N ARG A 94 14.13 -23.88 -15.24
CA ARG A 94 15.55 -24.24 -15.39
C ARG A 94 16.07 -23.56 -16.67
N VAL A 95 17.03 -22.66 -16.51
CA VAL A 95 17.89 -22.20 -17.61
C VAL A 95 18.85 -23.35 -17.96
N PRO A 96 18.91 -23.84 -19.22
CA PRO A 96 19.94 -24.80 -19.60
C PRO A 96 21.30 -24.12 -19.68
N ALA A 97 22.31 -24.73 -19.07
CA ALA A 97 23.71 -24.33 -19.21
C ALA A 97 24.17 -24.57 -20.66
N THR A 98 24.66 -23.52 -21.31
CA THR A 98 25.35 -23.62 -22.60
C THR A 98 26.77 -24.13 -22.38
N SER A 99 27.13 -25.21 -23.09
CA SER A 99 28.50 -25.74 -23.22
C SER A 99 29.42 -24.81 -24.01
#